data_AF-A0A3B0WUF6-F1
#
_entry.id   AF-A0A3B0WUF6-F1
#
_cell.length_a   1.000
_cell.length_b   1.000
_cell.length_c   1.000
_cell.angle_alpha   90.00
_cell.angle_beta   90.00
_cell.angle_gamma   90.00
#
_symmetry.space_group_name_H-M   'P 1'
#
loop_
_entity.id
_entity.type
_entity.pdbx_description
1 polymer ?
#
loop_
_entity_poly.entity_id
_entity_poly.type
_entity_poly.pdbx_seq_one_letter_code
_entity_poly.pdbx_strand_id
1 'polypeptide(L)'
;MRVSTTLIQQQGLQNILRKQADLLRVQTELSSGKKITKPSDDPSGASRVLDINNAIAQITQYGENASFATQRLNLEESTLSSANLVLQRVRELSIQAANT
;
A
#
# COMPACT_ATOMS: atom_id res chain seq x y z
N MET A 1 54.58 -26.32 -5.22
CA MET A 1 53.34 -26.36 -4.41
C MET A 1 52.62 -27.68 -4.68
N ARG A 2 52.50 -28.58 -3.70
CA ARG A 2 51.67 -29.79 -3.86
C ARG A 2 50.22 -29.38 -3.63
N VAL A 3 49.47 -29.21 -4.72
CA VAL A 3 48.00 -29.14 -4.65
C VAL A 3 47.54 -30.52 -4.17
N SER A 4 47.13 -30.62 -2.91
CA SER A 4 46.66 -31.88 -2.35
C SER A 4 45.32 -32.23 -2.99
N THR A 5 45.12 -33.48 -3.41
CA THR A 5 43.84 -33.99 -3.94
C THR A 5 42.67 -33.66 -3.00
N THR A 6 42.93 -33.62 -1.69
CA THR A 6 41.98 -33.19 -0.65
C THR A 6 41.51 -31.75 -0.82
N LEU A 7 42.40 -30.83 -1.22
CA LEU A 7 42.06 -29.42 -1.49
C LEU A 7 41.13 -29.31 -2.70
N ILE A 8 41.40 -30.09 -3.76
CA ILE A 8 40.56 -30.13 -4.97
C ILE A 8 39.16 -30.69 -4.64
N GLN A 9 39.09 -31.77 -3.86
CA GLN A 9 37.82 -32.36 -3.43
C GLN A 9 37.03 -31.40 -2.51
N GLN A 10 37.70 -30.74 -1.56
CA GLN A 10 37.07 -29.76 -0.67
C GLN A 10 36.56 -28.54 -1.45
N GLN A 11 37.30 -28.08 -2.47
CA GLN A 11 36.88 -26.98 -3.32
C GLN A 11 35.70 -27.37 -4.22
N GLY A 12 35.68 -28.61 -4.73
CA GLY A 12 34.52 -29.18 -5.43
C GLY A 12 33.27 -29.22 -4.56
N LEU A 13 33.39 -29.70 -3.31
CA LEU A 13 32.28 -29.72 -2.36
C LEU A 13 31.77 -28.30 -2.02
N GLN A 14 32.68 -27.34 -1.77
CA GLN A 14 32.29 -25.95 -1.54
C GLN A 14 31.59 -25.31 -2.75
N ASN A 15 31.98 -25.69 -3.97
CA ASN A 15 31.30 -25.21 -5.17
C ASN A 15 29.89 -25.78 -5.28
N ILE A 16 29.69 -27.07 -4.98
CA ILE A 16 28.37 -27.71 -4.96
C ILE A 16 27.47 -27.04 -3.91
N LEU A 17 27.96 -26.84 -2.69
CA LEU A 17 27.21 -26.19 -1.61
C LEU A 17 26.81 -24.76 -1.99
N ARG A 18 27.72 -24.00 -2.63
CA ARG A 18 27.39 -22.66 -3.16
C ARG A 18 26.29 -22.70 -4.21
N LYS A 19 26.34 -23.64 -5.15
CA LYS A 19 25.31 -23.79 -6.19
C LYS A 19 23.96 -24.23 -5.61
N GLN A 20 23.96 -25.05 -4.57
CA GLN A 20 22.74 -25.43 -3.88
C GLN A 20 22.10 -24.24 -3.16
N ALA A 21 22.90 -23.39 -2.52
CA ALA A 21 22.43 -22.15 -1.90
C ALA A 21 21.87 -21.16 -2.95
N ASP A 22 22.54 -20.99 -4.09
CA ASP A 22 22.05 -20.15 -5.20
C ASP A 22 20.70 -20.66 -5.73
N LEU A 23 20.55 -21.97 -5.89
CA LEU A 23 19.31 -22.59 -6.36
C LEU A 23 18.15 -22.34 -5.39
N LEU A 24 18.38 -22.51 -4.08
CA LEU A 24 17.38 -22.22 -3.05
C LEU A 24 16.97 -20.74 -3.04
N ARG A 25 17.92 -19.83 -3.27
CA ARG A 25 17.64 -18.40 -3.40
C ARG A 25 16.75 -18.12 -4.60
N VAL A 26 17.09 -18.63 -5.78
CA VAL A 26 16.28 -18.46 -7.00
C VAL A 26 14.90 -19.09 -6.86
N GLN A 27 14.79 -20.26 -6.22
CA GLN A 27 13.48 -20.85 -5.91
C GLN A 27 12.65 -19.95 -4.99
N THR A 28 13.27 -19.31 -3.99
CA THR A 28 12.57 -18.37 -3.10
C THR A 28 12.12 -17.10 -3.83
N GLU A 29 12.97 -16.55 -4.71
CA GLU A 29 12.62 -15.42 -5.58
C GLU A 29 11.47 -15.78 -6.53
N LEU A 30 11.49 -16.99 -7.09
CA LEU A 30 10.43 -17.49 -7.98
C LEU A 30 9.11 -17.71 -7.23
N SER A 31 9.13 -18.35 -6.06
CA SER A 31 7.94 -18.59 -5.25
C SER A 31 7.33 -17.30 -4.70
N SER A 32 8.16 -16.32 -4.33
CA SER A 32 7.68 -15.02 -3.84
C SER A 32 7.30 -14.04 -4.95
N GLY A 33 7.77 -14.26 -6.18
CA GLY A 33 7.66 -13.33 -7.30
C GLY A 33 8.42 -12.01 -7.09
N LYS A 34 9.19 -11.88 -6.01
CA LYS A 34 9.92 -10.67 -5.65
C LYS A 34 11.40 -10.89 -5.88
N LYS A 35 12.00 -9.99 -6.67
CA LYS A 35 13.46 -9.99 -6.91
C LYS A 35 14.25 -9.63 -5.64
N ILE A 36 13.70 -8.77 -4.79
CA ILE A 36 14.30 -8.40 -3.51
C ILE A 36 13.48 -9.06 -2.41
N THR A 37 14.00 -10.14 -1.84
CA THR A 37 13.34 -10.87 -0.75
C THR A 37 13.90 -10.49 0.62
N LYS A 38 15.18 -10.12 0.68
CA LYS A 38 15.84 -9.63 1.88
C LYS A 38 16.49 -8.26 1.62
N PRO A 39 16.39 -7.30 2.56
CA PRO A 39 17.12 -6.05 2.46
C PRO A 39 18.65 -6.21 2.38
N SER A 40 19.17 -7.35 2.84
CA SER A 40 20.60 -7.70 2.74
C SER A 40 21.09 -7.96 1.31
N ASP A 41 20.19 -8.35 0.39
CA ASP A 41 20.55 -8.74 -0.97
C ASP A 41 20.78 -7.52 -1.88
N ASP A 42 20.03 -6.43 -1.64
CA ASP A 42 20.22 -5.12 -2.24
C ASP A 42 19.66 -4.03 -1.31
N PRO A 43 20.48 -3.43 -0.42
CA PRO A 43 20.02 -2.41 0.50
C PRO A 43 19.57 -1.13 -0.21
N SER A 44 20.16 -0.81 -1.37
CA SER A 44 19.80 0.39 -2.15
C SER A 44 18.45 0.23 -2.85
N GLY A 45 18.21 -0.92 -3.47
CA GLY A 45 16.93 -1.29 -4.06
C GLY A 45 15.84 -1.46 -3.02
N ALA A 46 16.17 -2.05 -1.86
CA ALA A 46 15.23 -2.21 -0.75
C ALA A 46 14.78 -0.86 -0.17
N SER A 47 15.69 0.12 -0.03
CA SER A 47 15.34 1.49 0.38
C SER A 47 14.36 2.13 -0.60
N ARG A 48 14.65 2.02 -1.91
CA ARG A 48 13.77 2.59 -2.94
C ARG A 48 12.39 1.94 -2.96
N VAL A 49 12.32 0.63 -2.77
CA VAL A 49 11.04 -0.09 -2.65
C VAL A 49 10.27 0.37 -1.41
N LEU A 50 10.96 0.57 -0.28
CA LEU A 50 10.35 1.10 0.94
C LEU A 50 9.78 2.51 0.72
N ASP A 51 10.53 3.39 0.07
CA ASP A 51 10.07 4.76 -0.24
C ASP A 51 8.81 4.75 -1.12
N ILE A 52 8.80 3.89 -2.15
CA ILE A 52 7.64 3.73 -3.02
C ILE A 52 6.44 3.17 -2.24
N ASN A 53 6.64 2.15 -1.40
CA ASN A 53 5.57 1.59 -0.57
C ASN A 53 5.00 2.63 0.40
N ASN A 54 5.86 3.46 1.00
CA ASN A 54 5.44 4.55 1.87
C ASN A 54 4.63 5.60 1.09
N ALA A 55 5.07 5.97 -0.11
CA ALA A 55 4.33 6.90 -0.97
C ALA A 55 2.96 6.34 -1.37
N ILE A 56 2.87 5.05 -1.72
CA ILE A 56 1.61 4.37 -2.01
C ILE A 56 0.69 4.40 -0.78
N ALA A 57 1.20 4.05 0.41
CA ALA A 57 0.41 4.06 1.64
C ALA A 57 -0.14 5.44 1.97
N GLN A 58 0.67 6.50 1.79
CA GLN A 58 0.23 7.88 1.96
C GLN A 58 -0.88 8.26 0.97
N ILE A 59 -0.71 7.92 -0.32
CA ILE A 59 -1.71 8.20 -1.35
C ILE A 59 -3.02 7.45 -1.06
N THR A 60 -2.94 6.19 -0.64
CA THR A 60 -4.12 5.40 -0.22
C THR A 60 -4.83 6.08 0.94
N GLN A 61 -4.11 6.51 1.97
CA GLN A 61 -4.69 7.22 3.10
C GLN A 61 -5.35 8.54 2.68
N TYR A 62 -4.73 9.29 1.77
CA TYR A 62 -5.34 10.51 1.23
C TYR A 62 -6.63 10.23 0.46
N GLY A 63 -6.68 9.12 -0.30
CA GLY A 63 -7.89 8.67 -0.97
C GLY A 63 -9.02 8.34 0.01
N GLU A 64 -8.71 7.62 1.10
CA GLU A 64 -9.67 7.32 2.16
C GLU A 64 -10.17 8.59 2.86
N ASN A 65 -9.26 9.52 3.18
CA ASN A 65 -9.60 10.79 3.81
C ASN A 65 -10.52 11.63 2.90
N ALA A 66 -10.25 11.67 1.60
CA ALA A 66 -11.08 12.37 0.63
C ALA A 66 -12.48 11.74 0.51
N SER A 67 -12.57 10.41 0.54
CA SER A 67 -13.85 9.68 0.58
C SER A 67 -14.65 10.04 1.83
N PHE A 68 -14.01 10.03 3.00
CA PHE A 68 -14.65 10.40 4.26
C PHE A 68 -15.13 11.87 4.26
N ALA A 69 -14.31 12.79 3.76
CA ALA A 69 -14.70 14.20 3.61
C ALA A 69 -15.91 14.35 2.69
N THR A 70 -15.95 13.62 1.57
CA THR A 70 -17.07 13.64 0.62
C THR A 70 -18.35 13.11 1.25
N GLN A 71 -18.27 12.00 2.01
CA GLN A 71 -19.41 11.44 2.73
C GLN A 71 -19.98 12.44 3.76
N ARG A 72 -19.10 13.14 4.49
CA ARG A 72 -19.52 14.19 5.42
C ARG A 72 -20.20 15.36 4.72
N LEU A 73 -19.63 15.85 3.62
CA LEU A 73 -20.23 16.93 2.83
C LEU A 73 -21.61 16.53 2.29
N ASN A 74 -21.78 15.29 1.84
CA ASN A 74 -23.09 14.80 1.37
C ASN A 74 -24.13 14.75 2.49
N LEU A 75 -23.73 14.37 3.72
CA LEU A 75 -24.61 14.38 4.88
C LEU A 75 -25.01 15.82 5.28
N GLU A 76 -24.04 16.73 5.27
CA GLU A 76 -24.26 18.16 5.53
C GLU A 76 -25.23 18.75 4.49
N GLU A 77 -25.03 18.47 3.20
CA GLU A 77 -25.91 18.92 2.11
C GLU A 77 -27.33 18.37 2.26
N SER A 78 -27.49 17.09 2.59
CA SER A 78 -28.81 16.50 2.83
C SER A 78 -29.52 17.15 4.03
N THR A 79 -28.76 17.53 5.05
CA THR A 79 -29.30 18.21 6.24
C THR A 79 -29.72 19.65 5.88
N LEU A 80 -28.90 20.38 5.13
CA LEU A 80 -29.22 21.72 4.64
C LEU A 80 -30.45 21.72 3.72
N SER A 81 -30.56 20.74 2.83
CA SER A 81 -31.73 20.55 1.96
C SER A 81 -33.01 20.36 2.78
N SER A 82 -32.95 19.53 3.83
CA SER A 82 -34.07 19.33 4.76
C SER A 82 -34.46 20.61 5.49
N ALA A 83 -33.47 21.40 5.96
CA ALA A 83 -33.72 22.68 6.61
C ALA A 83 -34.37 23.70 5.64
N ASN A 84 -33.95 23.72 4.38
CA ASN A 84 -34.56 24.55 3.34
C ASN A 84 -36.04 24.20 3.12
N LEU A 85 -36.38 22.91 3.07
CA LEU A 85 -37.78 22.48 2.94
C LEU A 85 -38.63 22.94 4.13
N VAL A 86 -38.09 22.86 5.35
CA VAL A 86 -38.78 23.36 6.55
C VAL A 86 -38.98 24.87 6.46
N LEU A 87 -37.98 25.64 6.05
CA LEU A 87 -38.10 27.10 5.89
C LEU A 87 -39.10 27.49 4.81
N GLN A 88 -39.17 26.75 3.69
CA GLN A 88 -40.20 26.94 2.68
C GLN A 88 -41.59 26.71 3.27
N ARG A 89 -41.77 25.64 4.05
CA ARG A 89 -43.05 25.36 4.71
C ARG A 89 -43.46 26.44 5.71
N VAL A 90 -42.51 26.95 6.51
CA VAL A 90 -42.76 28.07 7.43
C VAL A 90 -43.21 29.31 6.66
N ARG A 91 -42.58 29.62 5.51
CA ARG A 91 -42.97 30.74 4.66
C ARG A 91 -44.38 30.58 4.10
N GLU A 92 -44.73 29.40 3.60
CA GLU A 92 -46.09 29.09 3.12
C GLU A 92 -47.14 29.32 4.21
N LEU A 93 -46.90 28.76 5.41
CA LEU A 93 -47.81 28.91 6.55
C LEU A 93 -47.96 30.37 6.99
N SER A 94 -46.88 31.14 6.95
CA SER A 94 -46.91 32.57 7.28
C SER A 94 -47.75 33.37 6.28
N ILE A 95 -47.65 33.07 4.98
CA ILE A 95 -48.48 33.70 3.95
C ILE A 95 -49.94 33.31 4.10
N GLN A 96 -50.22 32.03 4.40
CA GLN A 96 -51.59 31.57 4.67
C GLN A 96 -52.21 32.31 5.86
N ALA A 97 -51.46 32.46 6.95
CA ALA A 97 -51.91 33.18 8.15
C ALA A 97 -52.09 34.70 7.91
N ALA A 98 -51.37 35.30 6.96
CA ALA A 98 -51.53 36.71 6.61
C ALA A 98 -52.74 37.00 5.69
N ASN A 99 -53.22 35.97 4.97
CA ASN A 99 -54.38 36.07 4.08
C ASN A 99 -55.70 35.69 4.77
N THR A 100 -55.64 35.20 6.01
CA THR A 100 -56.79 35.01 6.91
C THR A 100 -56.89 36.17 7.89
#